data_AF-A0A9W8QF66-F1
#
_entry.id   AF-A0A9W8QF66-F1
#
_cell.length_a   1.000
_cell.length_b   1.000
_cell.length_c   1.000
_cell.angle_alpha   90.00
_cell.angle_beta   90.00
_cell.angle_gamma   90.00
#
_symmetry.space_group_name_H-M   'P 1'
#
loop_
_entity.id
_entity.type
_entity.pdbx_description
1 polymer ?
#
loop_
_entity_poly.entity_id
_entity_poly.type
_entity_poly.pdbx_seq_one_letter_code
_entity_poly.pdbx_strand_id
1 'polypeptide(L)'
;MASRSRSRTSPPYRLYLRKKDQPSESARTLFVFCRARNDAKAAVQKWIYGGLTYADWQDACDNPLLNDPVDMVDTGLYGYVDAAQVETPNSALQKIIALSTSDLDKFTAAWNDWFDARINETLRKGKGREGEMCKEDVEKDIREKEGRQWEASYFKTLASNKIDELYADFLLKC
;
A
#
# COMPACT_ATOMS: atom_id res chain seq x y z
N MET A 1 -52.26 5.11 -1.18
CA MET A 1 -51.07 5.61 -1.90
C MET A 1 -49.86 4.87 -1.36
N ALA A 2 -49.17 4.08 -2.17
CA ALA A 2 -48.04 3.29 -1.72
C ALA A 2 -46.82 4.20 -1.48
N SER A 3 -46.37 4.25 -0.23
CA SER A 3 -45.11 4.85 0.18
C SER A 3 -43.97 4.06 -0.48
N ARG A 4 -43.42 4.56 -1.59
CA ARG A 4 -42.14 4.10 -2.10
C ARG A 4 -41.05 4.85 -1.35
N SER A 5 -40.73 4.37 -0.15
CA SER A 5 -39.41 4.55 0.42
C SER A 5 -38.42 3.89 -0.54
N ARG A 6 -37.87 4.67 -1.47
CA ARG A 6 -36.61 4.29 -2.10
C ARG A 6 -35.60 4.33 -0.97
N SER A 7 -35.18 3.18 -0.46
CA SER A 7 -33.98 3.11 0.38
C SER A 7 -32.87 3.77 -0.44
N ARG A 8 -32.51 5.00 -0.07
CA ARG A 8 -31.54 5.81 -0.80
C ARG A 8 -30.19 5.19 -0.49
N THR A 9 -29.77 4.23 -1.31
CA THR A 9 -28.44 3.63 -1.23
C THR A 9 -27.44 4.77 -1.29
N SER A 10 -26.57 4.87 -0.28
CA SER A 10 -25.50 5.86 -0.27
C SER A 10 -24.69 5.72 -1.57
N PRO A 11 -24.32 6.83 -2.22
CA PRO A 11 -23.54 6.77 -3.45
C PRO A 11 -22.23 6.00 -3.19
N PRO A 12 -21.76 5.20 -4.16
CA PRO A 12 -20.56 4.41 -3.98
C PRO A 12 -19.33 5.30 -3.83
N TYR A 13 -18.31 4.75 -3.19
CA TYR A 13 -16.97 5.33 -3.15
C TYR A 13 -16.19 4.89 -4.37
N ARG A 14 -15.27 5.75 -4.81
CA ARG A 14 -14.22 5.44 -5.78
C ARG A 14 -12.97 5.06 -5.00
N LEU A 15 -12.34 3.94 -5.37
CA LEU A 15 -11.06 3.53 -4.84
C LEU A 15 -9.94 4.00 -5.76
N TYR A 16 -9.03 4.81 -5.21
CA TYR A 16 -7.78 5.18 -5.83
C TYR A 16 -6.59 4.57 -5.08
N LEU A 17 -5.57 4.09 -5.79
CA LEU A 17 -4.28 3.74 -5.17
C LEU A 17 -3.27 4.84 -5.43
N ARG A 18 -2.74 5.43 -4.37
CA ARG A 18 -1.70 6.44 -4.45
C ARG A 18 -0.42 5.95 -3.79
N LYS A 19 0.68 6.04 -4.53
CA LYS A 19 2.02 5.90 -3.98
C LYS A 19 2.61 7.29 -3.73
N LYS A 20 3.20 7.50 -2.55
CA LYS A 20 4.04 8.69 -2.32
C LYS A 20 5.40 8.22 -1.87
N ASP A 21 6.36 8.27 -2.77
CA ASP A 21 7.77 8.16 -2.43
C ASP A 21 8.19 9.53 -1.87
N GLN A 22 8.11 9.71 -0.54
CA GLN A 22 8.71 10.89 0.07
C GLN A 22 10.21 10.61 0.26
N PRO A 23 11.10 11.53 -0.17
CA PRO A 23 12.53 11.34 -0.03
C PRO A 23 13.01 11.19 1.42
N SER A 24 12.27 11.73 2.40
CA SER A 24 12.87 12.01 3.70
C SER A 24 12.91 10.84 4.68
N GLU A 25 11.87 10.02 4.91
CA GLU A 25 11.97 9.02 6.02
C GLU A 25 11.21 7.69 5.87
N SER A 26 10.09 7.59 5.14
CA SER A 26 9.38 6.31 4.95
C SER A 26 8.53 6.34 3.69
N ALA A 27 8.52 5.25 2.94
CA ALA A 27 7.67 5.09 1.76
C ALA A 27 6.24 4.74 2.18
N ARG A 28 5.27 5.11 1.34
CA ARG A 28 3.84 5.01 1.67
C ARG A 28 3.00 4.58 0.48
N THR A 29 2.04 3.70 0.78
CA THR A 29 0.95 3.30 -0.11
C THR A 29 -0.37 3.72 0.52
N LEU A 30 -1.25 4.38 -0.23
CA LEU A 30 -2.54 4.88 0.23
C LEU A 30 -3.66 4.28 -0.63
N PHE A 31 -4.62 3.62 0.00
CA PHE A 31 -5.92 3.32 -0.62
C PHE A 31 -6.85 4.46 -0.23
N VAL A 32 -7.28 5.25 -1.21
CA VAL A 32 -8.07 6.46 -1.01
C VAL A 32 -9.47 6.22 -1.51
N PHE A 33 -10.44 6.41 -0.61
CA PHE A 33 -11.86 6.26 -0.85
C PHE A 33 -12.53 7.63 -0.80
N CYS A 34 -13.03 8.11 -1.94
CA CYS A 34 -13.82 9.34 -2.01
C CYS A 34 -15.01 9.16 -2.97
N ARG A 35 -16.08 9.94 -2.80
CA ARG A 35 -17.25 9.83 -3.71
C ARG A 35 -16.98 10.59 -5.01
N ALA A 36 -16.30 11.72 -4.89
CA ALA A 36 -15.71 12.47 -6.00
C ALA A 36 -14.23 12.80 -5.70
N ARG A 37 -13.41 12.83 -6.75
CA ARG A 37 -11.98 13.14 -6.66
C ARG A 37 -11.71 14.47 -5.97
N ASN A 38 -12.58 15.46 -6.19
CA ASN A 38 -12.48 16.81 -5.65
C ASN A 38 -13.17 16.98 -4.29
N ASP A 39 -13.65 15.89 -3.67
CA ASP A 39 -14.17 15.97 -2.30
C ASP A 39 -13.05 16.44 -1.36
N ALA A 40 -13.38 17.35 -0.45
CA ALA A 40 -12.43 17.86 0.54
C ALA A 40 -11.88 16.75 1.47
N LYS A 41 -12.70 15.71 1.68
CA LYS A 41 -12.43 14.61 2.61
C LYS A 41 -12.46 13.27 1.90
N ALA A 42 -11.65 12.35 2.37
CA ALA A 42 -11.62 10.95 1.94
C ALA A 42 -11.45 10.03 3.14
N ALA A 43 -11.92 8.79 3.02
CA ALA A 43 -11.48 7.72 3.88
C ALA A 43 -10.18 7.12 3.29
N VAL A 44 -9.19 6.82 4.12
CA VAL A 44 -7.86 6.39 3.64
C VAL A 44 -7.33 5.24 4.48
N GLN A 45 -6.96 4.14 3.82
CA GLN A 45 -6.03 3.16 4.39
C GLN A 45 -4.61 3.57 4.03
N LYS A 46 -3.80 3.88 5.03
CA LYS A 46 -2.39 4.23 4.88
C LYS A 46 -1.51 3.07 5.27
N TRP A 47 -0.55 2.71 4.42
CA TRP A 47 0.56 1.81 4.75
C TRP A 47 1.85 2.63 4.79
N ILE A 48 2.68 2.40 5.81
CA ILE A 48 3.99 3.02 5.96
C ILE A 48 5.03 1.90 6.09
N TYR A 49 6.15 2.03 5.37
CA TYR A 49 7.27 1.08 5.36
C TYR A 49 8.60 1.80 5.09
N GLY A 50 9.74 1.13 5.30
CA GLY A 50 11.07 1.76 5.33
C GLY A 50 11.50 2.18 6.73
N GLY A 51 11.31 1.27 7.71
CA GLY A 51 11.47 1.51 9.14
C GLY A 51 10.48 0.65 9.91
N LEU A 52 9.75 1.24 10.85
CA LEU A 52 8.60 0.58 11.45
C LEU A 52 7.47 0.47 10.42
N THR A 53 7.15 -0.76 10.02
CA THR A 53 6.06 -1.03 9.07
C THR A 53 4.73 -1.14 9.81
N TYR A 54 3.74 -0.38 9.37
CA TYR A 54 2.38 -0.44 9.94
C TYR A 54 1.34 0.10 8.96
N ALA A 55 0.06 -0.17 9.28
CA ALA A 55 -1.09 0.35 8.56
C ALA A 55 -2.06 1.06 9.50
N ASP A 56 -2.71 2.10 9.00
CA ASP A 56 -3.67 2.93 9.74
C ASP A 56 -4.85 3.35 8.85
N TRP A 57 -6.07 3.24 9.37
CA TRP A 57 -7.30 3.62 8.69
C TRP A 57 -7.81 4.97 9.20
N GLN A 58 -8.25 5.85 8.30
CA GLN A 58 -8.70 7.20 8.62
C GLN A 58 -10.01 7.50 7.91
N ASP A 59 -11.11 7.69 8.64
CA ASP A 59 -12.46 7.79 8.05
C ASP A 59 -12.78 9.14 7.34
N ALA A 60 -12.04 10.21 7.64
CA ALA A 60 -12.33 11.56 7.11
C ALA A 60 -11.12 12.49 7.12
N CYS A 61 -10.00 12.06 6.55
CA CYS A 61 -8.81 12.91 6.41
C CYS A 61 -8.90 13.82 5.18
N ASP A 62 -8.02 14.82 5.12
CA ASP A 62 -7.91 15.67 3.93
C ASP A 62 -7.60 14.80 2.71
N ASN A 63 -8.41 14.94 1.67
CA ASN A 63 -8.30 14.10 0.49
C ASN A 63 -6.93 14.35 -0.17
N PRO A 64 -6.02 13.34 -0.17
CA PRO A 64 -4.67 13.54 -0.66
C PRO A 64 -4.68 13.89 -2.17
N LEU A 65 -5.66 13.40 -2.94
CA LEU A 65 -5.75 13.55 -4.39
C LEU A 65 -5.96 15.00 -4.86
N LEU A 66 -6.37 15.92 -3.97
CA LEU A 66 -6.62 17.32 -4.31
C LEU A 66 -5.37 18.03 -4.85
N ASN A 67 -4.19 17.61 -4.40
CA ASN A 67 -2.91 18.21 -4.78
C ASN A 67 -2.25 17.54 -5.98
N ASP A 68 -2.85 16.48 -6.53
CA ASP A 68 -2.26 15.73 -7.63
C ASP A 68 -2.71 16.31 -8.97
N PRO A 69 -1.84 16.33 -10.00
CA PRO A 69 -2.26 16.63 -11.37
C PRO A 69 -3.36 15.65 -11.80
N VAL A 70 -4.38 16.14 -12.51
CA VAL A 70 -5.52 15.31 -12.95
C VAL A 70 -5.04 14.11 -13.77
N ASP A 71 -4.05 14.32 -14.63
CA ASP A 71 -3.53 13.31 -15.58
C ASP A 71 -2.72 12.17 -14.92
N MET A 72 -2.28 12.34 -13.67
CA MET A 72 -1.59 11.29 -12.91
C MET A 72 -2.54 10.37 -12.14
N VAL A 73 -3.83 10.72 -12.06
CA VAL A 73 -4.77 10.10 -11.12
C VAL A 73 -5.84 9.26 -11.82
N ASP A 74 -6.18 9.54 -13.07
CA ASP A 74 -7.12 8.69 -13.83
C ASP A 74 -6.53 7.31 -14.18
N THR A 75 -5.20 7.16 -14.16
CA THR A 75 -4.50 5.85 -14.14
C THR A 75 -4.53 5.17 -12.77
N GLY A 76 -5.03 5.86 -11.74
CA GLY A 76 -5.08 5.38 -10.36
C GLY A 76 -6.47 5.05 -9.85
N LEU A 77 -7.55 5.22 -10.63
CA LEU A 77 -8.90 4.76 -10.27
C LEU A 77 -8.99 3.25 -10.53
N TYR A 78 -9.20 2.47 -9.47
CA TYR A 78 -9.36 1.02 -9.55
C TYR A 78 -10.83 0.59 -9.61
N GLY A 79 -11.77 1.43 -9.19
CA GLY A 79 -13.19 1.09 -9.33
C GLY A 79 -14.05 1.67 -8.23
N TYR A 80 -15.24 1.10 -8.11
CA TYR A 80 -16.30 1.53 -7.24
C TYR A 80 -16.55 0.52 -6.14
N VAL A 81 -16.81 1.04 -4.94
CA VAL A 81 -16.99 0.30 -3.69
C VAL A 81 -18.32 0.73 -3.07
N ASP A 82 -19.10 -0.24 -2.62
CA ASP A 82 -20.36 0.02 -1.92
C ASP A 82 -20.07 0.78 -0.60
N ALA A 83 -20.82 1.85 -0.33
CA ALA A 83 -20.52 2.75 0.80
C ALA A 83 -20.43 2.04 2.16
N ALA A 84 -21.26 1.02 2.39
CA ALA A 84 -21.24 0.23 3.61
C ALA A 84 -19.87 -0.47 3.85
N GLN A 85 -19.14 -0.82 2.80
CA GLN A 85 -17.81 -1.42 2.92
C GLN A 85 -16.74 -0.42 3.36
N VAL A 86 -16.92 0.87 3.07
CA VAL A 86 -15.98 1.93 3.50
C VAL A 86 -16.36 2.46 4.87
N GLU A 87 -17.65 2.69 5.10
CA GLU A 87 -18.18 3.38 6.29
C GLU A 87 -18.34 2.45 7.52
N THR A 88 -18.36 1.12 7.33
CA THR A 88 -18.51 0.16 8.44
C THR A 88 -17.15 -0.34 8.92
N PRO A 89 -16.79 -0.12 10.21
CA PRO A 89 -15.56 -0.68 10.78
C PRO A 89 -15.51 -2.21 10.65
N ASN A 90 -14.34 -2.75 10.31
CA ASN A 90 -14.12 -4.19 10.15
C ASN A 90 -14.97 -4.85 9.05
N SER A 91 -15.40 -4.08 8.05
CA SER A 91 -15.97 -4.60 6.82
C SER A 91 -15.01 -5.58 6.13
N ALA A 92 -15.53 -6.36 5.18
CA ALA A 92 -14.69 -7.28 4.40
C ALA A 92 -13.59 -6.50 3.66
N LEU A 93 -13.96 -5.36 3.06
CA LEU A 93 -13.00 -4.47 2.40
C LEU A 93 -11.91 -3.98 3.35
N GLN A 94 -12.27 -3.42 4.50
CA GLN A 94 -11.28 -2.89 5.46
C GLN A 94 -10.34 -3.99 5.95
N LYS A 95 -10.85 -5.22 6.14
CA LYS A 95 -10.03 -6.38 6.53
C LYS A 95 -9.02 -6.77 5.45
N ILE A 96 -9.42 -6.76 4.18
CA ILE A 96 -8.54 -7.13 3.06
C ILE A 96 -7.41 -6.12 2.91
N ILE A 97 -7.74 -4.83 2.86
CA ILE A 97 -6.75 -3.75 2.62
C ILE A 97 -5.94 -3.38 3.87
N ALA A 98 -6.28 -3.90 5.05
CA ALA A 98 -5.42 -3.78 6.21
C ALA A 98 -4.10 -4.56 6.00
N LEU A 99 -3.04 -4.13 6.68
CA LEU A 99 -1.85 -4.99 6.85
C LEU A 99 -2.12 -5.91 8.04
N SER A 100 -2.42 -7.17 7.75
CA SER A 100 -2.59 -8.19 8.79
C SER A 100 -1.25 -8.61 9.37
N THR A 101 -1.26 -9.25 10.55
CA THR A 101 -0.04 -9.86 11.11
C THR A 101 0.58 -10.86 10.14
N SER A 102 -0.23 -11.65 9.42
CA SER A 102 0.27 -12.59 8.42
C SER A 102 0.97 -11.89 7.25
N ASP A 103 0.51 -10.71 6.85
CA ASP A 103 1.18 -9.92 5.80
C ASP A 103 2.56 -9.43 6.27
N LEU A 104 2.65 -9.00 7.54
CA LEU A 104 3.92 -8.57 8.14
C LEU A 104 4.89 -9.75 8.33
N ASP A 105 4.41 -10.91 8.75
CA ASP A 105 5.24 -12.12 8.89
C ASP A 105 5.82 -12.56 7.53
N LYS A 106 4.98 -12.56 6.47
CA LYS A 106 5.41 -12.85 5.09
C LYS A 106 6.42 -11.82 4.59
N PHE A 107 6.23 -10.54 4.92
CA PHE A 107 7.19 -9.49 4.60
C PHE A 107 8.54 -9.74 5.27
N THR A 108 8.55 -10.01 6.58
CA THR A 108 9.79 -10.27 7.33
C THR A 108 10.53 -11.49 6.79
N ALA A 109 9.82 -12.59 6.50
CA ALA A 109 10.41 -13.77 5.90
C ALA A 109 11.02 -13.46 4.52
N ALA A 110 10.26 -12.81 3.63
CA ALA A 110 10.73 -12.45 2.29
C ALA A 110 11.91 -11.47 2.32
N TRP A 111 11.92 -10.53 3.27
CA TRP A 111 13.02 -9.59 3.47
C TRP A 111 14.29 -10.32 3.88
N ASN A 112 14.21 -11.21 4.89
CA ASN A 112 15.37 -11.95 5.37
C ASN A 112 15.97 -12.84 4.28
N ASP A 113 15.12 -13.58 3.56
CA ASP A 113 15.55 -14.45 2.45
C ASP A 113 16.26 -13.65 1.35
N TRP A 114 15.68 -12.52 0.93
CA TRP A 114 16.29 -11.66 -0.09
C TRP A 114 17.59 -11.02 0.41
N PHE A 115 17.60 -10.49 1.63
CA PHE A 115 18.72 -9.75 2.18
C PHE A 115 19.93 -10.66 2.40
N ASP A 116 19.73 -11.84 2.98
CA ASP A 116 20.77 -12.84 3.18
C ASP A 116 21.34 -13.34 1.85
N ALA A 117 20.48 -13.61 0.85
CA ALA A 117 20.92 -13.98 -0.48
C ALA A 117 21.81 -12.88 -1.11
N ARG A 118 21.43 -11.60 -0.92
CA ARG A 118 22.13 -10.47 -1.49
C ARG A 118 23.48 -10.19 -0.83
N ILE A 119 23.57 -10.36 0.50
CA ILE A 119 24.84 -10.29 1.25
C ILE A 119 25.79 -11.37 0.76
N ASN A 120 25.32 -12.62 0.70
CA ASN A 120 26.13 -13.76 0.26
C ASN A 120 26.63 -13.60 -1.17
N GLU A 121 25.78 -13.09 -2.06
CA GLU A 121 26.17 -12.78 -3.45
C GLU A 121 27.28 -11.71 -3.50
N THR A 122 27.15 -10.65 -2.71
CA THR A 122 28.10 -9.53 -2.68
C THR A 122 29.45 -9.94 -2.10
N LEU A 123 29.44 -10.65 -0.96
CA LEU A 123 30.66 -11.20 -0.35
C LEU A 123 31.37 -12.17 -1.30
N ARG A 124 30.63 -13.04 -1.99
CA ARG A 124 31.20 -13.97 -2.97
C ARG A 124 31.89 -13.24 -4.13
N LYS A 125 31.35 -12.11 -4.60
CA LYS A 125 31.95 -11.27 -5.66
C LYS A 125 33.18 -10.48 -5.18
N GLY A 126 33.25 -10.16 -3.89
CA GLY A 126 34.36 -9.44 -3.26
C GLY A 126 35.54 -10.32 -2.83
N LYS A 127 35.33 -11.64 -2.68
CA LYS A 127 36.34 -12.59 -2.20
C LYS A 127 37.61 -12.58 -3.06
N GLY A 128 38.78 -12.45 -2.42
CA GLY A 128 40.09 -12.47 -3.08
C GLY A 128 40.57 -11.13 -3.65
N ARG A 129 39.91 -10.01 -3.31
CA ARG A 129 40.37 -8.64 -3.62
C ARG A 129 41.15 -8.06 -2.42
N GLU A 130 42.11 -7.17 -2.67
CA GLU A 130 42.77 -6.39 -1.59
C GLU A 130 41.72 -5.58 -0.82
N GLY A 131 41.64 -5.78 0.50
CA GLY A 131 40.60 -5.21 1.35
C GLY A 131 39.29 -6.01 1.32
N GLU A 132 39.31 -7.25 1.83
CA GLU A 132 38.08 -8.05 1.98
C GLU A 132 36.99 -7.25 2.71
N MET A 133 35.82 -7.16 2.09
CA MET A 133 34.69 -6.45 2.66
C MET A 133 34.19 -7.17 3.91
N CYS A 134 34.05 -6.47 5.02
CA CYS A 134 33.43 -7.05 6.20
C CYS A 134 31.90 -7.20 5.98
N LYS A 135 31.29 -8.19 6.64
CA LYS A 135 29.86 -8.49 6.49
C LYS A 135 28.98 -7.29 6.89
N GLU A 136 29.37 -6.58 7.95
CA GLU A 136 28.63 -5.42 8.48
C GLU A 136 28.56 -4.26 7.48
N ASP A 137 29.68 -3.97 6.78
CA ASP A 137 29.70 -2.92 5.74
C ASP A 137 28.83 -3.30 4.54
N VAL A 138 28.85 -4.58 4.13
CA VAL A 138 28.00 -5.09 3.04
C VAL A 138 26.52 -5.01 3.42
N GLU A 139 26.17 -5.42 4.63
CA GLU A 139 24.81 -5.32 5.17
C GLU A 139 24.31 -3.87 5.14
N LYS A 140 25.12 -2.94 5.62
CA LYS A 140 24.81 -1.51 5.61
C LYS A 140 24.61 -1.00 4.18
N ASP A 141 25.53 -1.32 3.27
CA ASP A 141 25.49 -0.85 1.88
C ASP A 141 24.24 -1.34 1.14
N ILE A 142 23.91 -2.63 1.27
CA ILE A 142 22.71 -3.21 0.65
C ILE A 142 21.44 -2.57 1.22
N ARG A 143 21.38 -2.37 2.54
CA ARG A 143 20.22 -1.75 3.19
C ARG A 143 20.01 -0.31 2.73
N GLU A 144 21.08 0.47 2.59
CA GLU A 144 21.02 1.87 2.17
C GLU A 144 20.72 2.03 0.68
N LYS A 145 21.29 1.19 -0.18
CA LYS A 145 21.20 1.34 -1.65
C LYS A 145 20.04 0.58 -2.28
N GLU A 146 19.77 -0.64 -1.82
CA GLU A 146 18.82 -1.56 -2.46
C GLU A 146 17.55 -1.77 -1.61
N GLY A 147 17.70 -1.73 -0.28
CA GLY A 147 16.63 -2.08 0.67
C GLY A 147 15.32 -1.31 0.43
N ARG A 148 15.39 0.03 0.34
CA ARG A 148 14.21 0.87 0.13
C ARG A 148 13.47 0.54 -1.17
N GLN A 149 14.20 0.29 -2.24
CA GLN A 149 13.61 -0.04 -3.54
C GLN A 149 12.93 -1.41 -3.52
N TRP A 150 13.54 -2.37 -2.81
CA TRP A 150 12.96 -3.69 -2.63
C TRP A 150 11.65 -3.61 -1.83
N GLU A 151 11.63 -2.93 -0.68
CA GLU A 151 10.42 -2.78 0.14
C GLU A 151 9.29 -2.10 -0.66
N ALA A 152 9.61 -1.03 -1.38
CA ALA A 152 8.64 -0.34 -2.22
C ALA A 152 8.06 -1.24 -3.33
N SER A 153 8.87 -2.16 -3.87
CA SER A 153 8.41 -3.14 -4.87
C SER A 153 7.55 -4.23 -4.24
N TYR A 154 7.91 -4.70 -3.04
CA TYR A 154 7.14 -5.67 -2.28
C TYR A 154 5.75 -5.13 -1.95
N PHE A 155 5.67 -3.96 -1.30
CA PHE A 155 4.38 -3.38 -0.89
C PHE A 155 3.53 -2.93 -2.08
N LYS A 156 4.13 -2.56 -3.22
CA LYS A 156 3.40 -2.33 -4.46
C LYS A 156 2.72 -3.63 -4.95
N THR A 157 3.45 -4.73 -4.94
CA THR A 157 2.92 -6.03 -5.35
C THR A 157 1.84 -6.49 -4.39
N LEU A 158 2.07 -6.37 -3.08
CA LEU A 158 1.07 -6.68 -2.07
C LEU A 158 -0.21 -5.86 -2.24
N ALA A 159 -0.09 -4.55 -2.46
CA ALA A 159 -1.26 -3.70 -2.69
C ALA A 159 -2.04 -4.10 -3.93
N SER A 160 -1.35 -4.49 -5.00
CA SER A 160 -1.99 -5.00 -6.23
C SER A 160 -2.74 -6.30 -5.94
N ASN A 161 -2.12 -7.24 -5.21
CA ASN A 161 -2.76 -8.50 -4.82
C ASN A 161 -4.01 -8.26 -3.95
N LYS A 162 -4.00 -7.28 -3.04
CA LYS A 162 -5.18 -6.92 -2.25
C LYS A 162 -6.31 -6.37 -3.13
N ILE A 163 -5.97 -5.61 -4.18
CA ILE A 163 -6.96 -5.12 -5.14
C ILE A 163 -7.55 -6.27 -5.95
N ASP A 164 -6.73 -7.22 -6.39
CA ASP A 164 -7.19 -8.43 -7.08
C ASP A 164 -8.12 -9.26 -6.18
N GLU A 165 -7.82 -9.36 -4.88
CA GLU A 165 -8.69 -10.00 -3.88
C GLU A 165 -10.04 -9.26 -3.75
N LEU A 166 -10.04 -7.92 -3.72
CA LEU A 166 -11.29 -7.15 -3.71
C LEU A 166 -12.16 -7.38 -4.95
N TYR A 167 -11.55 -7.56 -6.13
CA TYR A 167 -12.28 -7.92 -7.34
C TYR A 167 -12.84 -9.35 -7.27
N ALA A 168 -12.03 -10.30 -6.81
CA ALA A 168 -12.44 -11.70 -6.67
C ALA A 168 -13.64 -11.85 -5.70
N ASP A 169 -13.68 -11.03 -4.65
CA ASP A 169 -14.75 -11.02 -3.64
C ASP A 169 -15.94 -10.11 -4.03
N PHE A 170 -15.96 -9.54 -5.24
CA PHE A 170 -17.00 -8.63 -5.74
C PHE A 170 -17.19 -7.36 -4.88
N LEU A 171 -16.17 -6.97 -4.12
CA LEU A 171 -16.16 -5.76 -3.29
C LEU A 171 -15.73 -4.51 -4.07
N LEU A 172 -15.09 -4.72 -5.23
CA LEU A 172 -14.67 -3.69 -6.17
C LEU A 172 -15.28 -3.97 -7.56
N LYS A 173 -15.84 -2.94 -8.19
CA LYS A 173 -16.52 -3.02 -9.50
C LYS A 173 -15.96 -1.98 -10.46
N CYS A 174 -15.79 -2.33 -11.73
CA CYS A 174 -15.40 -1.39 -12.79
C CYS A 174 -16.56 -0.48 -13.20
#